data_AF-A0A662IZK8-F1
#
_entry.id   AF-A0A662IZK8-F1
#
_cell.length_a   1.000
_cell.length_b   1.000
_cell.length_c   1.000
_cell.angle_alpha   90.00
_cell.angle_beta   90.00
_cell.angle_gamma   90.00
#
_symmetry.space_group_name_H-M   'P 1'
#
loop_
_entity.id
_entity.type
_entity.pdbx_description
1 polymer ?
#
loop_
_entity_poly.entity_id
_entity_poly.type
_entity_poly.pdbx_seq_one_letter_code
_entity_poly.pdbx_strand_id
1 'polypeptide(L)'
;MAPSKLRRFEEYSRVGFKLDGMPEPPPVFKAIKRLGKVSWEEMYKTFNMGIGLCLMLSSEQVDDAVGFFEKEGFKARPIGKVVDEPGVTVNVPGYGFIEV
;
A
#
# COMPACT_ATOMS: atom_id res chain seq x y z
N MET A 1 3.72 7.02 -1.04
CA MET A 1 4.85 6.12 -1.27
C MET A 1 4.38 5.00 -2.19
N ALA A 2 5.14 4.61 -3.22
CA ALA A 2 4.80 3.42 -4.02
C ALA A 2 5.00 2.14 -3.18
N PRO A 3 4.08 1.16 -3.23
CA PRO A 3 4.18 -0.07 -2.42
C PRO A 3 5.51 -0.84 -2.56
N SER A 4 6.11 -0.87 -3.75
CA SER A 4 7.44 -1.47 -3.98
C SER A 4 8.54 -0.89 -3.09
N LYS A 5 8.39 0.34 -2.58
CA LYS A 5 9.37 0.97 -1.67
C LYS A 5 9.41 0.31 -0.29
N LEU A 6 8.41 -0.50 0.07
CA LEU A 6 8.45 -1.30 1.32
C LEU A 6 9.51 -2.40 1.27
N ARG A 7 9.95 -2.85 0.09
CA ARG A 7 11.05 -3.82 -0.04
C ARG A 7 12.36 -3.33 0.59
N ARG A 8 12.52 -2.02 0.83
CA ARG A 8 13.70 -1.45 1.53
C ARG A 8 13.88 -2.01 2.95
N PHE A 9 12.84 -2.55 3.57
CA PHE A 9 12.93 -3.18 4.89
C PHE A 9 13.54 -4.60 4.85
N GLU A 10 13.58 -5.24 3.67
CA GLU A 10 14.17 -6.59 3.50
C GLU A 10 15.68 -6.59 3.83
N GLU A 11 16.36 -5.45 3.70
CA GLU A 11 17.76 -5.27 4.07
C GLU A 11 18.00 -5.33 5.59
N TYR A 12 16.97 -5.04 6.39
CA TYR A 12 17.07 -4.91 7.85
C TYR A 12 16.38 -6.04 8.61
N SER A 13 15.40 -6.69 7.98
CA SER A 13 14.60 -7.75 8.60
C SER A 13 13.99 -8.65 7.53
N ARG A 14 13.89 -9.94 7.83
CA ARG A 14 13.30 -10.93 6.92
C ARG A 14 11.78 -10.97 7.09
N VAL A 15 11.14 -9.88 6.71
CA VAL A 15 9.68 -9.71 6.75
C VAL A 15 9.16 -9.27 5.39
N GLY A 16 7.88 -9.49 5.12
CA GLY A 16 7.18 -8.95 3.97
C GLY A 16 5.91 -8.20 4.35
N PHE A 17 5.18 -7.78 3.33
CA PHE A 17 4.02 -6.91 3.46
C PHE A 17 2.85 -7.44 2.63
N LYS A 18 1.72 -7.68 3.28
CA LYS A 18 0.46 -8.03 2.63
C LYS A 18 -0.50 -6.84 2.72
N LEU A 19 -0.68 -6.13 1.61
CA LEU A 19 -1.51 -4.94 1.49
C LEU A 19 -2.87 -5.28 0.88
N ASP A 20 -3.80 -5.72 1.72
CA ASP A 20 -5.17 -6.12 1.33
C ASP A 20 -6.22 -5.01 1.51
N GLY A 21 -5.86 -3.90 2.15
CA GLY A 21 -6.71 -2.74 2.41
C GLY A 21 -6.43 -1.53 1.51
N MET A 22 -5.78 -1.71 0.36
CA MET A 22 -5.47 -0.60 -0.56
C MET A 22 -6.74 0.10 -1.08
N PRO A 23 -6.69 1.42 -1.35
CA PRO A 23 -7.88 2.14 -1.82
C PRO A 23 -8.16 1.79 -3.27
N GLU A 24 -9.38 2.08 -3.70
CA GLU A 24 -9.67 2.18 -5.12
C GLU A 24 -8.68 3.13 -5.78
N PRO A 25 -7.95 2.68 -6.83
CA PRO A 25 -7.00 3.54 -7.51
C PRO A 25 -7.65 4.85 -7.97
N PRO A 26 -7.08 6.02 -7.60
CA PRO A 26 -7.58 7.31 -8.06
C PRO A 26 -7.80 7.35 -9.58
N PRO A 27 -8.83 8.09 -10.08
CA PRO A 27 -9.19 8.10 -11.50
C PRO A 27 -8.04 8.43 -12.45
N VAL A 28 -7.12 9.30 -12.03
CA VAL A 28 -5.93 9.65 -12.81
C VAL A 28 -5.02 8.43 -13.06
N PHE A 29 -4.80 7.58 -12.06
CA PHE A 29 -3.99 6.37 -12.23
C PHE A 29 -4.71 5.32 -13.07
N LYS A 30 -6.05 5.20 -12.96
CA LYS A 30 -6.85 4.36 -13.86
C LYS A 30 -6.72 4.83 -15.31
N ALA A 31 -6.71 6.15 -15.55
CA ALA A 31 -6.51 6.72 -16.88
C ALA A 31 -5.10 6.45 -17.42
N ILE A 32 -4.05 6.68 -16.61
CA ILE A 32 -2.65 6.39 -16.97
C ILE A 32 -2.50 4.91 -17.37
N LYS A 33 -3.00 3.99 -16.54
CA LYS A 33 -2.95 2.56 -16.82
C LYS A 33 -3.59 2.22 -18.16
N ARG A 34 -4.81 2.72 -18.41
CA ARG A 34 -5.59 2.43 -19.62
C ARG A 34 -4.93 3.02 -20.87
N LEU A 35 -4.56 4.30 -20.83
CA LEU A 35 -4.01 5.01 -21.99
C LEU A 35 -2.57 4.59 -22.30
N GLY A 36 -1.76 4.38 -21.26
CA GLY A 36 -0.38 3.91 -21.39
C GLY A 36 -0.24 2.40 -21.56
N LYS A 37 -1.34 1.64 -21.50
CA LYS A 37 -1.36 0.17 -21.54
C LYS A 37 -0.42 -0.47 -20.51
N VAL A 38 -0.35 0.12 -19.32
CA VAL A 38 0.54 -0.31 -18.23
C VAL A 38 -0.10 -1.46 -17.45
N SER A 39 0.70 -2.43 -17.00
CA SER A 39 0.22 -3.52 -16.14
C SER A 39 -0.09 -3.01 -14.73
N TRP A 40 -0.82 -3.79 -13.91
CA TRP A 40 -1.07 -3.37 -12.53
C TRP A 40 0.22 -3.40 -11.69
N GLU A 41 1.08 -4.38 -11.90
CA GLU A 41 2.37 -4.54 -11.23
C GLU A 41 3.23 -3.28 -11.43
N GLU A 42 3.35 -2.80 -12.66
CA GLU A 42 4.13 -1.60 -12.94
C GLU A 42 3.47 -0.35 -12.33
N MET A 43 2.14 -0.23 -12.38
CA MET A 43 1.44 0.89 -11.73
C MET A 43 1.75 0.98 -10.23
N TYR A 44 1.78 -0.15 -9.53
CA TYR A 44 2.06 -0.20 -8.09
C TYR A 44 3.57 -0.18 -7.75
N LYS A 45 4.45 -0.46 -8.73
CA LYS A 45 5.90 -0.22 -8.61
C LYS A 45 6.26 1.26 -8.75
N THR A 46 5.58 1.97 -9.64
CA THR A 46 5.91 3.36 -9.98
C THR A 46 5.14 4.37 -9.11
N PHE A 47 3.83 4.20 -8.96
CA PHE A 47 2.94 5.20 -8.37
C PHE A 47 2.52 4.83 -6.94
N ASN A 48 2.10 5.84 -6.19
CA ASN A 48 1.64 5.65 -4.81
C ASN A 48 0.24 5.01 -4.70
N MET A 49 -0.50 4.97 -5.80
CA MET A 49 -1.83 4.38 -5.91
C MET A 49 -2.82 4.87 -4.83
N GLY A 50 -2.68 6.13 -4.40
CA GLY A 50 -3.55 6.77 -3.42
C GLY A 50 -3.02 6.80 -1.98
N ILE A 51 -1.89 6.15 -1.68
CA ILE A 51 -1.28 6.15 -0.34
C ILE A 51 0.02 6.95 -0.31
N GLY A 52 -0.02 8.15 0.25
CA GLY A 52 1.14 9.06 0.35
C GLY A 52 2.18 8.64 1.39
N LEU A 53 1.71 8.12 2.52
CA LEU A 53 2.50 7.76 3.70
C LEU A 53 2.02 6.42 4.25
N CYS A 54 2.93 5.63 4.81
CA CYS A 54 2.62 4.37 5.50
C CYS A 54 3.37 4.35 6.83
N LEU A 55 2.72 3.83 7.86
CA LEU A 55 3.29 3.63 9.19
C LEU A 55 3.19 2.16 9.55
N MET A 56 4.21 1.64 10.23
CA MET A 56 4.19 0.31 10.83
C MET A 56 4.07 0.47 12.33
N LEU A 57 3.04 -0.13 12.92
CA LEU A 57 2.67 0.01 14.32
C LEU A 57 2.29 -1.37 14.86
N SER A 58 2.33 -1.54 16.18
CA SER A 58 1.68 -2.70 16.80
C SER A 58 0.16 -2.60 16.61
N SER A 59 -0.53 -3.73 16.59
CA SER A 59 -1.99 -3.78 16.38
C SER A 59 -2.76 -2.94 17.41
N GLU A 60 -2.23 -2.85 18.62
CA GLU A 60 -2.80 -2.08 19.74
C GLU A 60 -2.77 -0.57 19.52
N GLN A 61 -1.84 -0.05 18.69
CA GLN A 61 -1.69 1.39 18.45
C GLN A 61 -2.42 1.89 17.20
N VAL A 62 -3.03 0.98 16.42
CA VAL A 62 -3.61 1.30 15.11
C VAL A 62 -4.75 2.29 15.23
N ASP A 63 -5.71 2.03 16.13
CA ASP A 63 -6.91 2.86 16.28
C ASP A 63 -6.57 4.25 16.83
N ASP A 64 -5.63 4.33 17.77
CA ASP A 64 -5.11 5.59 18.31
C ASP A 64 -4.45 6.43 17.23
N ALA A 65 -3.62 5.82 16.38
CA ALA A 65 -2.95 6.51 15.28
C ALA A 65 -3.96 7.00 14.24
N VAL A 66 -4.95 6.18 13.87
CA VAL A 66 -6.02 6.59 12.95
C VAL A 66 -6.77 7.79 13.53
N GLY A 67 -7.20 7.72 14.79
CA GLY A 67 -7.91 8.80 15.45
C GLY A 67 -7.09 10.09 15.56
N PHE A 68 -5.77 9.99 15.74
CA PHE A 68 -4.87 11.15 15.71
C PHE A 68 -4.87 11.81 14.32
N PHE A 69 -4.63 11.06 13.25
CA PHE A 69 -4.58 11.63 11.90
C PHE A 69 -5.91 12.22 11.45
N GLU A 70 -7.04 11.58 11.80
CA GLU A 70 -8.37 12.10 11.48
C GLU A 70 -8.67 13.43 12.18
N LYS A 71 -8.25 13.60 13.45
CA LYS A 71 -8.37 14.87 14.18
C LYS A 71 -7.55 15.99 13.53
N GLU A 72 -6.38 15.66 12.99
CA GLU A 72 -5.52 16.59 12.24
C GLU A 72 -6.00 16.83 10.79
N GLY A 73 -7.16 16.27 10.39
CA GLY A 73 -7.77 16.47 9.07
C GLY A 73 -7.23 15.55 7.97
N PHE A 74 -6.48 14.52 8.32
CA PHE A 74 -5.96 13.53 7.38
C PHE A 74 -6.80 12.24 7.40
N LYS A 75 -7.05 11.67 6.21
CA LYS A 75 -7.65 10.33 6.13
C LYS A 75 -6.58 9.28 6.41
N ALA A 76 -6.78 8.49 7.46
CA ALA A 76 -5.93 7.36 7.81
C ALA A 76 -6.77 6.09 7.93
N ARG A 77 -6.17 4.94 7.61
CA ARG A 77 -6.79 3.63 7.80
C ARG A 77 -5.73 2.52 7.72
N PRO A 78 -6.00 1.36 8.32
CA PRO A 78 -5.19 0.16 8.07
C PRO A 78 -5.22 -0.21 6.58
N ILE A 79 -4.06 -0.52 6.01
CA ILE A 79 -3.95 -0.90 4.59
C ILE A 79 -3.38 -2.31 4.37
N GLY A 80 -2.98 -2.99 5.44
CA GLY A 80 -2.36 -4.31 5.38
C GLY A 80 -1.63 -4.65 6.67
N LYS A 81 -0.74 -5.65 6.57
CA LYS A 81 0.04 -6.18 7.69
C LYS A 81 1.45 -6.60 7.27
N VAL A 82 2.34 -6.62 8.25
CA VAL A 82 3.66 -7.27 8.14
C VAL A 82 3.47 -8.78 8.27
N VAL A 83 4.20 -9.55 7.48
CA VAL A 83 4.17 -11.03 7.46
C VAL A 83 5.59 -11.59 7.49
N ASP A 84 5.74 -12.86 7.83
CA ASP A 84 7.06 -13.52 7.95
C ASP A 84 7.66 -13.87 6.58
N GLU A 85 6.83 -14.02 5.55
CA GLU A 85 7.27 -14.26 4.18
C GLU A 85 7.75 -12.95 3.52
N PRO A 86 9.00 -12.87 3.03
CA PRO A 86 9.50 -11.70 2.32
C PRO A 86 8.72 -11.35 1.05
N GLY A 87 8.81 -10.09 0.65
CA GLY A 87 8.14 -9.55 -0.53
C GLY A 87 6.96 -8.63 -0.20
N VAL A 88 6.41 -8.01 -1.23
CA VAL A 88 5.27 -7.09 -1.10
C VAL A 88 4.15 -7.57 -2.01
N THR A 89 3.02 -7.94 -1.41
CA THR A 89 1.81 -8.33 -2.13
C THR A 89 0.73 -7.27 -1.95
N VAL A 90 0.02 -6.95 -3.03
CA VAL A 90 -1.07 -5.97 -3.04
C VAL A 90 -2.33 -6.59 -3.60
N ASN A 91 -3.44 -6.48 -2.88
CA ASN A 91 -4.75 -6.76 -3.44
C ASN A 91 -5.24 -5.56 -4.24
N VAL A 92 -5.31 -5.69 -5.56
CA VAL A 92 -5.89 -4.68 -6.43
C VAL A 92 -7.41 -4.91 -6.48
N PRO A 93 -8.24 -3.94 -6.05
CA PRO A 93 -9.69 -4.09 -6.07
C PRO A 93 -10.21 -4.50 -7.45
N GLY A 94 -11.00 -5.59 -7.49
CA GLY A 94 -11.57 -6.12 -8.72
C GLY A 94 -10.59 -6.84 -9.67
N TYR A 95 -9.34 -7.02 -9.28
CA TYR A 95 -8.32 -7.74 -10.07
C TYR A 95 -7.70 -8.90 -9.30
N GLY A 96 -7.37 -8.70 -8.02
CA GLY A 96 -6.76 -9.72 -7.16
C GLY A 96 -5.35 -9.36 -6.70
N PHE A 97 -4.67 -10.34 -6.10
CA PHE A 97 -3.33 -10.14 -5.55
C PHE A 97 -2.25 -10.11 -6.64
N ILE A 98 -1.34 -9.14 -6.51
CA ILE A 98 -0.12 -9.00 -7.32
C ILE A 98 1.10 -8.86 -6.41
N GLU A 99 2.26 -9.19 -6.94
CA GLU A 99 3.55 -8.93 -6.29
C GLU A 99 4.24 -7.71 -6.93
N VAL A 100 4.76 -6.78 -6.11
CA VAL A 100 5.19 -5.43 -6.55
C VAL A 100 6.52 -4.98 -6.01
#